data_AF-A0A914LXV0-F1
#
_entry.id   AF-A0A914LXV0-F1
#
_cell.length_a   1.000
_cell.length_b   1.000
_cell.length_c   1.000
_cell.angle_alpha   90.00
_cell.angle_beta   90.00
_cell.angle_gamma   90.00
#
_symmetry.space_group_name_H-M   'P 1'
#
loop_
_entity.id
_entity.type
_entity.pdbx_description
1 polymer ?
#
loop_
_entity_poly.entity_id
_entity_poly.type
_entity_poly.pdbx_seq_one_letter_code
_entity_poly.pdbx_strand_id
1 'polypeptide(L)'
;MNSTEYSEESLPKKKAKNDYFNNLQPISSNPHNFIQINLTENLLTKPACIGEFSLDKSRLPSLGRSQARYFYEASLGNCNKTKISTKLTQGFDKFKKEEKEDEGLLVLMRWILAMSVPNSSLKKSIHECDFIVWRGTITRLMFSCYDTGPNSVGVKVACCKFKEN
;
A
#
# COMPACT_ATOMS: atom_id res chain seq x y z
N MET A 1 8.56 31.84 -39.29
CA MET A 1 7.45 31.01 -39.78
C MET A 1 8.04 29.99 -40.73
N ASN A 2 8.12 28.73 -40.30
CA ASN A 2 8.21 27.54 -41.15
C ASN A 2 7.75 26.38 -40.28
N SER A 3 6.55 25.90 -40.58
CA SER A 3 5.86 24.78 -39.97
C SER A 3 6.49 23.48 -40.45
N THR A 4 7.24 22.81 -39.59
CA THR A 4 7.63 21.42 -39.80
C THR A 4 6.53 20.51 -39.30
N GLU A 5 5.91 19.83 -40.24
CA GLU A 5 4.89 18.81 -40.09
C GLU A 5 5.43 17.65 -39.22
N TYR A 6 4.65 17.28 -38.20
CA TYR A 6 4.86 16.07 -37.42
C TYR A 6 4.46 14.86 -38.28
N SER A 7 5.43 14.08 -38.72
CA SER A 7 5.19 12.76 -39.30
C SER A 7 4.83 11.77 -38.19
N GLU A 8 3.53 11.46 -38.07
CA GLU A 8 3.02 10.32 -37.32
C GLU A 8 3.39 9.01 -38.03
N GLU A 9 4.63 8.53 -37.86
CA GLU A 9 4.97 7.17 -38.29
C GLU A 9 5.62 6.37 -37.15
N SER A 10 4.91 5.29 -36.82
CA SER A 10 5.38 4.06 -36.16
C SER A 10 5.50 4.03 -34.63
N LEU A 11 4.39 4.31 -33.94
CA LEU A 11 4.15 3.68 -32.64
C LEU A 11 4.03 2.14 -32.84
N PRO A 12 4.81 1.31 -32.11
CA PRO A 12 4.68 -0.14 -32.21
C PRO A 12 3.28 -0.57 -31.75
N LYS A 13 2.59 -1.27 -32.66
CA LYS A 13 1.21 -1.75 -32.53
C LYS A 13 0.99 -2.46 -31.18
N LYS A 14 -0.01 -2.00 -30.43
CA LYS A 14 -0.59 -2.58 -29.20
C LYS A 14 -1.18 -3.99 -29.41
N LYS A 15 -0.40 -4.97 -29.89
CA LYS A 15 -0.86 -6.38 -30.02
C LYS A 15 -0.26 -7.34 -29.00
N ALA A 16 0.90 -7.05 -28.42
CA ALA A 16 1.57 -7.97 -27.50
C ALA A 16 1.05 -7.99 -26.05
N LYS A 17 0.15 -7.06 -25.66
CA LYS A 17 -0.31 -6.95 -24.26
C LYS A 17 -1.50 -7.85 -23.90
N ASN A 18 -2.25 -8.37 -24.86
CA ASN A 18 -3.49 -9.12 -24.55
C ASN A 18 -3.27 -10.62 -24.30
N ASP A 19 -2.29 -11.25 -24.94
CA ASP A 19 -2.10 -12.70 -24.82
C ASP A 19 -1.58 -13.14 -23.45
N TYR A 20 -0.91 -12.24 -22.72
CA TYR A 20 -0.39 -12.53 -21.39
C TYR A 20 -1.51 -12.67 -20.34
N PHE A 21 -2.55 -11.83 -20.42
CA PHE A 21 -3.68 -11.88 -19.48
C PHE A 21 -4.66 -13.00 -19.79
N ASN A 22 -4.81 -13.38 -21.07
CA ASN A 22 -5.69 -14.48 -21.49
C ASN A 22 -5.20 -15.86 -21.01
N ASN A 23 -3.92 -16.00 -20.66
CA ASN A 23 -3.32 -17.25 -20.19
C ASN A 23 -3.22 -17.36 -18.66
N LEU A 24 -3.63 -16.32 -17.90
CA LEU A 24 -3.61 -16.38 -16.45
C LEU A 24 -4.82 -17.18 -15.95
N GLN A 25 -4.55 -18.24 -15.22
CA GLN A 25 -5.59 -19.00 -14.53
C GLN A 25 -6.20 -18.12 -13.43
N PRO A 26 -7.54 -17.99 -13.37
CA PRO A 26 -8.17 -17.26 -12.28
C PRO A 26 -7.90 -17.97 -10.95
N ILE A 27 -7.51 -17.20 -9.94
CA ILE A 27 -7.35 -17.71 -8.58
C ILE A 27 -8.71 -17.66 -7.90
N SER A 28 -9.15 -18.79 -7.34
CA SER A 28 -10.41 -18.86 -6.61
C SER A 28 -10.32 -18.09 -5.30
N SER A 29 -11.34 -17.28 -5.01
CA SER A 29 -11.53 -16.60 -3.73
C SER A 29 -12.38 -17.39 -2.74
N ASN A 30 -12.70 -18.67 -3.02
CA ASN A 30 -13.51 -19.49 -2.10
C ASN A 30 -12.70 -19.82 -0.84
N PRO A 31 -13.14 -19.39 0.37
CA PRO A 31 -12.44 -19.67 1.62
C PRO A 31 -12.14 -21.16 1.85
N HIS A 32 -13.01 -22.06 1.36
CA HIS A 32 -12.82 -23.50 1.54
C HIS A 32 -11.54 -24.05 0.90
N ASN A 33 -11.04 -23.38 -0.14
CA ASN A 33 -9.78 -23.75 -0.79
C ASN A 33 -8.54 -23.42 0.07
N PHE A 34 -8.72 -22.65 1.14
CA PHE A 34 -7.65 -22.17 2.03
C PHE A 34 -7.78 -22.75 3.45
N ILE A 35 -8.61 -23.76 3.68
CA ILE A 35 -8.76 -24.40 5.01
C ILE A 35 -7.70 -25.48 5.24
N GLN A 36 -7.26 -26.16 4.19
CA GLN A 36 -6.29 -27.26 4.25
C GLN A 36 -4.84 -26.75 4.10
N ILE A 37 -4.49 -25.68 4.80
CA ILE A 37 -3.15 -25.12 4.73
C ILE A 37 -2.23 -25.90 5.67
N ASN A 38 -1.11 -26.39 5.15
CA ASN A 38 -0.04 -26.92 5.98
C ASN A 38 0.57 -25.78 6.81
N LEU A 39 0.23 -25.71 8.10
CA LEU A 39 0.70 -24.66 9.01
C LEU A 39 2.22 -24.66 9.19
N THR A 40 2.90 -25.78 8.96
CA THR A 40 4.36 -25.86 9.07
C THR A 40 5.08 -25.19 7.88
N GLU A 41 4.43 -25.14 6.72
CA GLU A 41 4.97 -24.53 5.49
C GLU A 41 4.50 -23.09 5.29
N ASN A 42 3.37 -22.72 5.89
CA ASN A 42 2.71 -21.41 5.69
C ASN A 42 2.77 -20.56 6.96
N LEU A 43 3.95 -20.49 7.56
CA LEU A 43 4.16 -19.75 8.79
C LEU A 43 4.40 -18.27 8.47
N LEU A 44 3.53 -17.38 8.98
CA LEU A 44 3.83 -15.96 8.97
C LEU A 44 5.01 -15.72 9.91
N THR A 45 6.11 -15.22 9.35
CA THR A 45 7.27 -14.82 10.15
C THR A 45 6.93 -13.60 10.98
N LYS A 46 7.60 -13.47 12.13
CA LYS A 46 7.45 -12.28 12.97
C LYS A 46 7.90 -11.05 12.17
N PRO A 47 7.06 -10.00 12.05
CA PRO A 47 7.44 -8.82 11.30
C PRO A 47 8.63 -8.11 11.96
N ALA A 48 9.61 -7.72 11.14
CA ALA A 48 10.74 -6.89 11.54
C ALA A 48 10.51 -5.45 11.07
N CYS A 49 10.76 -4.47 11.94
CA CYS A 49 10.73 -3.07 11.56
C CYS A 49 12.07 -2.69 10.94
N ILE A 50 12.07 -2.34 9.65
CA ILE A 50 13.27 -1.93 8.90
C ILE A 50 13.53 -0.41 8.96
N GLY A 51 12.51 0.37 9.33
CA GLY A 51 12.59 1.82 9.39
C GLY A 51 11.22 2.45 9.40
N GLU A 52 11.21 3.76 9.60
CA GLU A 52 10.00 4.54 9.81
C GLU A 52 10.14 5.93 9.22
N PHE A 53 9.00 6.50 8.84
CA PHE A 53 8.93 7.85 8.32
C PHE A 53 7.62 8.52 8.70
N SER A 54 7.65 9.84 8.65
CA SER A 54 6.50 10.71 8.84
C SER A 54 6.28 11.53 7.57
N LEU A 55 5.04 11.90 7.30
CA LEU A 55 4.72 12.72 6.13
C LEU A 55 4.41 14.15 6.57
N ASP A 56 5.01 15.11 5.86
CA ASP A 56 4.69 16.51 6.06
C ASP A 56 3.37 16.89 5.34
N LYS A 57 3.01 18.18 5.44
CA LYS A 57 1.81 18.72 4.77
C LYS A 57 1.90 18.65 3.24
N SER A 58 3.10 18.51 2.69
CA SER A 58 3.38 18.39 1.26
C SER A 58 3.53 16.93 0.83
N ARG A 59 3.17 15.96 1.69
CA ARG A 59 3.26 14.51 1.42
C ARG A 59 4.68 14.02 1.13
N LEU A 60 5.70 14.73 1.60
CA LEU A 60 7.08 14.29 1.50
C LEU A 60 7.49 13.48 2.73
N PRO A 61 8.17 12.33 2.55
CA PRO A 61 8.66 11.54 3.65
C PRO A 61 9.82 12.23 4.37
N SER A 62 9.70 12.34 5.68
CA SER A 62 10.77 12.70 6.61
C SER A 62 11.14 11.47 7.43
N LEU A 63 12.43 11.20 7.59
CA LEU A 63 12.90 10.02 8.32
C LEU A 63 12.50 10.08 9.79
N GLY A 64 12.09 8.95 10.35
CA GLY A 64 11.74 8.80 11.75
C GLY A 64 10.28 9.10 12.09
N ARG A 65 10.03 9.32 13.38
CA ARG A 65 8.71 9.32 14.03
C ARG A 65 8.20 10.71 14.40
N SER A 66 8.57 11.76 13.67
CA SER A 66 8.23 13.15 14.04
C SER A 66 6.73 13.40 14.20
N GLN A 67 5.86 12.67 13.48
CA GLN A 67 4.41 12.76 13.57
C GLN A 67 3.76 11.62 14.38
N ALA A 68 4.55 10.75 15.02
CA ALA A 68 4.02 9.67 15.83
C ALA A 68 3.28 10.23 17.06
N ARG A 69 2.10 9.69 17.33
CA ARG A 69 1.31 10.03 18.51
C ARG A 69 1.41 8.91 19.52
N TYR A 70 1.47 9.28 20.80
CA TYR A 70 1.57 8.34 21.90
C TYR A 70 0.19 8.14 22.52
N PHE A 71 -0.07 6.90 22.92
CA PHE A 71 -1.28 6.59 23.65
C PHE A 71 -1.22 7.25 25.03
N TYR A 72 -2.20 8.07 25.36
CA TYR A 72 -2.27 8.74 26.65
C TYR A 72 -3.20 7.97 27.58
N GLU A 73 -2.63 7.03 28.33
CA GLU A 73 -3.37 6.09 29.18
C GLU A 73 -4.28 6.78 30.19
N ALA A 74 -3.88 7.93 30.73
CA ALA A 74 -4.70 8.67 31.69
C ALA A 74 -6.05 9.14 31.12
N SER A 75 -6.20 9.24 29.79
CA SER A 75 -7.49 9.49 29.14
C SER A 75 -8.49 8.33 29.27
N LEU A 76 -8.04 7.14 29.62
CA LEU A 76 -8.93 6.01 29.87
C LEU A 76 -9.68 6.13 31.22
N GLY A 77 -9.38 7.17 32.01
CA GLY A 77 -9.76 7.27 33.41
C GLY A 77 -8.92 6.27 34.21
N ASN A 78 -8.55 6.61 35.44
CA ASN A 78 -7.96 5.63 36.35
C ASN A 78 -8.95 4.49 36.55
N CYS A 79 -8.79 3.42 35.77
CA CYS A 79 -9.34 2.07 35.84
C CYS A 79 -10.76 1.81 36.38
N ASN A 80 -11.58 2.80 36.79
CA ASN A 80 -12.94 2.63 37.33
C ASN A 80 -13.72 3.92 37.70
N LYS A 81 -13.25 5.17 37.49
CA LYS A 81 -13.96 6.35 38.05
C LYS A 81 -14.40 7.46 37.09
N THR A 82 -14.08 7.40 35.80
CA THR A 82 -14.52 8.46 34.88
C THR A 82 -14.99 7.84 33.58
N LYS A 83 -16.29 7.95 33.29
CA LYS A 83 -16.87 7.51 32.02
C LYS A 83 -16.28 8.39 30.92
N ILE A 84 -15.57 7.78 29.96
CA ILE A 84 -15.10 8.46 28.76
C ILE A 84 -16.34 8.96 28.00
N SER A 85 -16.58 10.27 28.04
CA SER A 85 -17.66 10.94 27.31
C SER A 85 -17.07 11.76 26.17
N THR A 86 -16.52 11.06 25.18
CA THR A 86 -15.99 11.70 23.97
C THR A 86 -17.11 11.88 22.95
N LYS A 87 -17.51 13.13 22.69
CA LYS A 87 -18.44 13.47 21.59
C LYS A 87 -17.68 13.53 20.27
N LEU A 88 -17.74 12.46 19.48
CA LEU A 88 -17.05 12.38 18.18
C LEU A 88 -17.58 13.40 17.14
N THR A 89 -18.77 13.96 17.37
CA THR A 89 -19.37 15.00 16.52
C THR A 89 -18.81 16.40 16.80
N GLN A 90 -18.14 16.62 17.93
CA GLN A 90 -17.63 17.94 18.30
C GLN A 90 -16.46 18.33 17.39
N GLY A 91 -16.57 19.49 16.72
CA GLY A 91 -15.54 19.99 15.80
C GLY A 91 -15.63 19.42 14.39
N PHE A 92 -16.71 18.69 14.05
CA PHE A 92 -16.95 18.22 12.69
C PHE A 92 -17.05 19.37 11.67
N ASP A 93 -17.61 20.50 12.09
CA ASP A 93 -17.67 21.76 11.33
C ASP A 93 -16.29 22.31 10.94
N LYS A 94 -15.25 21.95 11.71
CA LYS A 94 -13.86 22.37 11.48
C LYS A 94 -13.07 21.35 10.66
N PHE A 95 -13.64 20.18 10.38
CA PHE A 95 -12.98 19.15 9.61
C PHE A 95 -12.83 19.57 8.16
N LYS A 96 -11.58 19.70 7.71
CA LYS A 96 -11.26 19.89 6.29
C LYS A 96 -10.86 18.54 5.72
N LYS A 97 -11.72 17.98 4.87
CA LYS A 97 -11.38 16.78 4.10
C LYS A 97 -10.30 17.17 3.10
N GLU A 98 -9.11 16.60 3.26
CA GLU A 98 -8.12 16.64 2.20
C GLU A 98 -8.59 15.72 1.08
N GLU A 99 -8.82 16.27 -0.11
CA GLU A 99 -8.96 15.46 -1.32
C GLU A 99 -7.60 14.84 -1.60
N LYS A 100 -7.53 13.51 -1.56
CA LYS A 100 -6.30 12.75 -1.77
C LYS A 100 -6.42 12.03 -3.08
N GLU A 101 -5.51 12.34 -3.99
CA GLU A 101 -5.26 11.52 -5.15
C GLU A 101 -4.64 10.17 -4.72
N ASP A 102 -4.84 9.14 -5.54
CA ASP A 102 -4.18 7.86 -5.33
C ASP A 102 -2.69 7.99 -5.65
N GLU A 103 -1.87 8.09 -4.61
CA GLU A 103 -0.42 8.19 -4.74
C GLU A 103 0.26 6.83 -5.01
N GLY A 104 -0.50 5.73 -5.06
CA GLY A 104 0.03 4.39 -5.26
C GLY A 104 1.19 4.10 -4.30
N LEU A 105 2.34 3.69 -4.84
CA LEU A 105 3.57 3.46 -4.07
C LEU A 105 4.54 4.66 -4.05
N LEU A 106 4.18 5.81 -4.62
CA LEU A 106 5.10 6.94 -4.82
C LEU A 106 5.80 7.38 -3.53
N VAL A 107 5.03 7.56 -2.45
CA VAL A 107 5.56 7.96 -1.15
C VAL A 107 6.50 6.90 -0.56
N LEU A 108 6.14 5.62 -0.69
CA LEU A 108 6.96 4.53 -0.19
C LEU A 108 8.28 4.43 -0.98
N MET A 109 8.23 4.62 -2.29
CA MET A 109 9.43 4.65 -3.14
C MET A 109 10.34 5.83 -2.80
N ARG A 110 9.79 7.03 -2.57
CA ARG A 110 10.56 8.19 -2.09
C ARG A 110 11.27 7.89 -0.78
N TRP A 111 10.60 7.21 0.16
CA TRP A 111 11.20 6.81 1.42
C TRP A 111 12.31 5.77 1.24
N ILE A 112 12.10 4.72 0.43
CA ILE A 112 13.13 3.73 0.10
C ILE A 112 14.37 4.40 -0.51
N LEU A 113 14.17 5.31 -1.46
CA LEU A 113 15.26 6.08 -2.07
C LEU A 113 16.00 6.95 -1.05
N ALA A 114 15.29 7.60 -0.13
CA ALA A 114 15.89 8.44 0.90
C ALA A 114 16.74 7.64 1.92
N MET A 115 16.44 6.36 2.13
CA MET A 115 17.21 5.46 2.98
C MET A 115 18.29 4.66 2.24
N SER A 116 18.27 4.67 0.92
CA SER A 116 19.20 3.89 0.10
C SER A 116 20.59 4.52 0.11
N VAL A 117 21.61 3.66 0.16
CA VAL A 117 22.98 4.10 -0.03
C VAL A 117 23.18 4.47 -1.51
N PRO A 118 23.84 5.60 -1.84
CA PRO A 118 24.11 5.93 -3.23
C PRO A 118 24.82 4.77 -3.96
N ASN A 119 24.37 4.48 -5.18
CA ASN A 119 24.88 3.39 -6.02
C ASN A 119 24.72 1.97 -5.43
N SER A 120 23.84 1.75 -4.44
CA SER A 120 23.47 0.39 -4.03
C SER A 120 22.58 -0.30 -5.06
N SER A 121 22.66 -1.63 -5.13
CA SER A 121 21.70 -2.42 -5.87
C SER A 121 20.28 -2.26 -5.31
N LEU A 122 19.28 -2.44 -6.17
CA LEU A 122 17.87 -2.41 -5.79
C LEU A 122 17.59 -3.46 -4.71
N LYS A 123 18.14 -4.67 -4.87
CA LYS A 123 17.97 -5.77 -3.92
C LYS A 123 18.35 -5.38 -2.49
N LYS A 124 19.45 -4.64 -2.35
CA LYS A 124 19.92 -4.10 -1.07
C LYS A 124 19.00 -2.99 -0.56
N SER A 125 18.58 -2.06 -1.42
CA SER A 125 17.67 -0.96 -1.07
C SER A 125 16.31 -1.43 -0.55
N ILE A 126 15.83 -2.58 -1.02
CA ILE A 126 14.52 -3.14 -0.64
C ILE A 126 14.66 -4.23 0.44
N HIS A 127 15.83 -4.38 1.06
CA HIS A 127 16.10 -5.36 2.10
C HIS A 127 15.80 -6.81 1.66
N GLU A 128 16.18 -7.17 0.44
CA GLU A 128 16.01 -8.53 -0.11
C GLU A 128 14.54 -9.01 -0.19
N CYS A 129 13.57 -8.08 -0.12
CA CYS A 129 12.15 -8.41 -0.22
C CYS A 129 11.74 -8.87 -1.64
N ASP A 130 10.79 -9.79 -1.72
CA ASP A 130 10.22 -10.26 -3.00
C ASP A 130 9.26 -9.23 -3.63
N PHE A 131 8.56 -8.46 -2.81
CA PHE A 131 7.61 -7.44 -3.26
C PHE A 131 7.50 -6.29 -2.26
N ILE A 132 7.07 -5.14 -2.77
CA ILE A 132 6.80 -3.94 -1.99
C ILE A 132 5.33 -3.58 -2.15
N VAL A 133 4.63 -3.40 -1.04
CA VAL A 133 3.20 -3.10 -1.05
C VAL A 133 2.79 -2.41 0.25
N TRP A 134 1.74 -1.61 0.22
CA TRP A 134 1.10 -1.13 1.44
C TRP A 134 0.42 -2.25 2.19
N ARG A 135 0.49 -2.20 3.54
CA ARG A 135 -0.26 -3.10 4.44
C ARG A 135 -1.73 -3.20 4.03
N GLY A 136 -2.39 -2.07 3.75
CA GLY A 136 -3.82 -2.04 3.42
C GLY A 136 -4.19 -2.91 2.21
N THR A 137 -3.31 -3.02 1.22
CA THR A 137 -3.51 -3.89 0.06
C THR A 137 -3.46 -5.37 0.45
N ILE A 138 -2.46 -5.78 1.24
CA ILE A 138 -2.38 -7.16 1.76
C ILE A 138 -3.63 -7.46 2.59
N THR A 139 -4.03 -6.55 3.47
CA THR A 139 -5.24 -6.72 4.29
C THR A 139 -6.47 -6.94 3.41
N ARG A 140 -6.67 -6.13 2.36
CA ARG A 140 -7.79 -6.31 1.43
C ARG A 140 -7.73 -7.64 0.67
N LEU A 141 -6.55 -8.10 0.25
CA LEU A 141 -6.38 -9.41 -0.38
C LEU A 141 -6.71 -10.56 0.59
N MET A 142 -6.26 -10.48 1.84
CA MET A 142 -6.56 -11.49 2.85
C MET A 142 -8.06 -11.58 3.14
N PHE A 143 -8.74 -10.42 3.17
CA PHE A 143 -10.19 -10.36 3.38
C PHE A 143 -11.02 -10.66 2.15
N SER A 144 -10.47 -10.66 0.93
CA SER A 144 -11.25 -10.79 -0.30
C SER A 144 -12.01 -12.11 -0.39
N CYS A 145 -11.52 -13.16 0.26
CA CYS A 145 -12.21 -14.45 0.30
C CYS A 145 -13.53 -14.39 1.11
N TYR A 146 -13.66 -13.43 2.00
CA TYR A 146 -14.83 -13.24 2.86
C TYR A 146 -15.67 -12.00 2.46
N ASP A 147 -15.24 -11.25 1.44
CA ASP A 147 -15.93 -10.06 0.94
C ASP A 147 -17.05 -10.46 -0.06
N THR A 148 -18.05 -11.18 0.42
CA THR A 148 -19.11 -11.80 -0.41
C THR A 148 -20.50 -11.16 -0.25
N GLY A 149 -20.61 -10.08 0.53
CA GLY A 149 -21.88 -9.41 0.82
C GLY A 149 -22.39 -8.50 -0.30
N PRO A 150 -23.65 -8.01 -0.19
CA PRO A 150 -24.24 -7.06 -1.15
C PRO A 150 -23.50 -5.71 -1.20
N ASN A 151 -22.77 -5.39 -0.13
CA ASN A 151 -21.92 -4.20 -0.02
C ASN A 151 -20.43 -4.52 -0.27
N SER A 152 -20.13 -5.65 -0.92
CA SER A 152 -18.75 -6.01 -1.23
C SER A 152 -18.12 -4.99 -2.17
N VAL A 153 -16.89 -4.60 -1.84
CA VAL A 153 -16.16 -3.55 -2.59
C VAL A 153 -15.16 -4.19 -3.55
N GLY A 154 -14.78 -5.45 -3.30
CA GLY A 154 -13.77 -6.16 -4.07
C GLY A 154 -12.39 -5.52 -3.94
N VAL A 155 -11.42 -6.02 -4.70
CA VAL A 155 -10.04 -5.52 -4.69
C VAL A 155 -9.50 -5.52 -6.11
N LYS A 156 -8.89 -4.41 -6.51
CA LYS A 156 -8.10 -4.31 -7.75
C LYS A 156 -6.69 -3.94 -7.35
N VAL A 157 -5.71 -4.71 -7.82
CA VAL A 157 -4.30 -4.50 -7.53
C VAL A 157 -3.54 -4.40 -8.85
N ALA A 158 -2.81 -3.32 -9.04
CA ALA A 158 -1.84 -3.20 -10.12
C ALA A 158 -0.49 -3.76 -9.65
N CYS A 159 0.07 -4.71 -10.40
CA CYS A 159 1.37 -5.31 -10.11
C CYS A 159 2.36 -4.96 -11.22
N CYS A 160 3.59 -4.58 -10.84
CA CYS A 160 4.67 -4.31 -11.78
C CYS A 160 5.92 -5.07 -11.33
N LYS A 161 6.57 -5.77 -12.28
CA LYS A 161 7.87 -6.39 -12.05
C LYS A 161 8.95 -5.48 -12.61
N PHE A 162 9.79 -4.96 -11.74
CA PHE A 162 10.99 -4.22 -12.14
C PHE A 162 12.14 -5.21 -12.38
N LYS A 163 12.89 -5.04 -13.48
CA LYS A 163 14.10 -5.81 -13.77
C LYS A 163 15.30 -4.86 -13.65
N GLU A 164 16.28 -5.25 -12.85
CA GLU A 164 17.58 -4.60 -12.83
C GLU A 164 18.30 -4.98 -14.14
N ASN A 165 18.78 -3.98 -14.88
CA ASN A 165 19.54 -4.19 -16.12
C ASN A 165 21.02 -4.44 -15.80
#